data_AF-A0A949XP09-F1
#
_entry.id   AF-A0A949XP09-F1
#
_cell.length_a   1.000
_cell.length_b   1.000
_cell.length_c   1.000
_cell.angle_alpha   90.00
_cell.angle_beta   90.00
_cell.angle_gamma   90.00
#
_symmetry.space_group_name_H-M   'P 1'
#
loop_
_entity.id
_entity.type
_entity.pdbx_description
1 polymer ?
#
loop_
_entity_poly.entity_id
_entity_poly.type
_entity_poly.pdbx_seq_one_letter_code
_entity_poly.pdbx_strand_id
1 'polypeptide(L)'
;MSASSAADVVPATAVREQLARIVNSSGFISSARLSRFLTHIVNRKLDGDLDSLKEFSVAMEVFDRDSDYDPNIDAIVRVQAGRLRAKLKAYYDEGAGKDDPILIALRPGSYVPMFRWLDSQPRNQRQETGAAVQAVGKCIAVLPFVNMSPEPEQDYFCDGISEEIINCLTHVQGLKVIARTSAFQFKHASVDIREVGQRLGADLVIEGSVRKAG
;
A
#
# COMPACT_ATOMS: atom_id res chain seq x y z
N MET A 1 2.08 -20.07 -18.89
CA MET A 1 3.42 -19.56 -18.56
C MET A 1 3.61 -18.29 -19.37
N SER A 2 3.24 -17.14 -18.82
CA SER A 2 3.32 -15.87 -19.53
C SER A 2 4.57 -15.13 -19.08
N ALA A 3 5.47 -14.90 -20.04
CA ALA A 3 6.74 -14.21 -19.85
C ALA A 3 6.51 -12.78 -19.34
N SER A 4 7.03 -12.48 -18.16
CA SER A 4 7.25 -11.09 -17.72
C SER A 4 8.34 -10.50 -18.61
N SER A 5 8.00 -9.45 -19.37
CA SER A 5 8.93 -8.75 -20.24
C SER A 5 10.04 -8.11 -19.42
N ALA A 6 11.29 -8.36 -19.77
CA ALA A 6 12.47 -7.77 -19.14
C ALA A 6 12.49 -6.22 -19.18
N ALA A 7 11.65 -5.60 -20.01
CA ALA A 7 11.50 -4.15 -20.13
C ALA A 7 10.73 -3.50 -18.95
N ASP A 8 10.02 -4.29 -18.14
CA ASP A 8 9.20 -3.80 -17.02
C ASP A 8 9.94 -3.81 -15.67
N VAL A 9 11.16 -4.35 -15.64
CA VAL A 9 11.98 -4.46 -14.42
C VAL A 9 12.74 -3.14 -14.22
N VAL A 10 12.52 -2.48 -13.08
CA VAL A 10 13.26 -1.25 -12.72
C VAL A 10 14.71 -1.61 -12.38
N PRO A 11 15.72 -1.03 -13.06
CA PRO A 11 17.13 -1.30 -12.76
C PRO A 11 17.51 -0.90 -11.34
N ALA A 12 18.39 -1.68 -10.70
CA ALA A 12 18.85 -1.41 -9.33
C ALA A 12 19.47 -0.01 -9.16
N THR A 13 20.19 0.49 -10.17
CA THR A 13 20.75 1.84 -10.18
C THR A 13 19.67 2.91 -10.11
N ALA A 14 18.62 2.79 -10.92
CA ALA A 14 17.49 3.72 -10.94
C ALA A 14 16.70 3.68 -9.62
N VAL A 15 16.55 2.51 -9.01
CA VAL A 15 15.96 2.39 -7.66
C VAL A 15 16.81 3.10 -6.61
N ARG A 16 18.15 2.97 -6.66
CA ARG A 16 19.06 3.65 -5.73
C ARG A 16 19.04 5.17 -5.91
N GLU A 17 18.93 5.66 -7.14
CA GLU A 17 18.74 7.08 -7.42
C GLU A 17 17.41 7.60 -6.87
N GLN A 18 16.32 6.86 -7.08
CA GLN A 18 15.01 7.22 -6.54
C GLN A 18 15.01 7.21 -5.00
N LEU A 19 15.65 6.22 -4.37
CA LEU A 19 15.85 6.17 -2.93
C LEU A 19 16.59 7.43 -2.44
N ALA A 20 17.67 7.82 -3.12
CA ALA A 20 18.44 9.02 -2.78
C ALA A 20 17.58 10.29 -2.83
N ARG A 21 16.70 10.43 -3.83
CA ARG A 21 15.73 11.55 -3.90
C ARG A 21 14.80 11.56 -2.69
N ILE A 22 14.23 10.39 -2.34
CA ILE A 22 13.30 10.27 -1.21
C ILE A 22 13.99 10.65 0.10
N VAL A 23 15.13 10.05 0.43
CA VAL A 23 15.78 10.27 1.75
C VAL A 23 16.32 11.69 1.94
N ASN A 24 16.64 12.39 0.84
CA ASN A 24 17.07 13.79 0.86
C ASN A 24 15.91 14.80 0.78
N SER A 25 14.67 14.34 0.66
CA SER A 25 13.49 15.21 0.65
C SER A 25 13.25 15.83 2.03
N SER A 26 12.63 17.02 2.06
CA SER A 26 12.27 17.72 3.30
C SER A 26 11.43 16.87 4.25
N GLY A 27 10.56 16.03 3.69
CA GLY A 27 9.83 15.01 4.43
C GLY A 27 10.79 14.08 5.17
N PHE A 28 11.66 13.36 4.48
CA PHE A 28 12.47 12.29 5.07
C PHE A 28 13.72 12.75 5.82
N ILE A 29 14.36 13.85 5.42
CA ILE A 29 15.60 14.33 6.05
C ILE A 29 15.40 14.64 7.55
N SER A 30 14.18 15.01 7.95
CA SER A 30 13.79 15.23 9.34
C SER A 30 13.75 13.96 10.20
N SER A 31 13.84 12.76 9.61
CA SER A 31 13.70 11.49 10.32
C SER A 31 14.77 10.47 9.93
N ALA A 32 15.91 10.54 10.61
CA ALA A 32 17.03 9.60 10.42
C ALA A 32 16.61 8.13 10.53
N ARG A 33 15.69 7.79 11.45
CA ARG A 33 15.20 6.42 11.64
C ARG A 33 14.41 5.89 10.44
N LEU A 34 13.50 6.69 9.88
CA LEU A 34 12.74 6.27 8.70
C LEU A 34 13.61 6.19 7.45
N SER A 35 14.57 7.11 7.30
CA SER A 35 15.56 7.06 6.22
C SER A 35 16.46 5.82 6.33
N ARG A 36 16.93 5.47 7.54
CA ARG A 36 17.68 4.22 7.78
C ARG A 36 16.83 3.01 7.43
N PHE A 37 15.58 2.97 7.87
CA PHE A 37 14.68 1.85 7.60
C PHE A 37 14.42 1.68 6.11
N LEU A 38 14.04 2.74 5.40
CA LEU A 38 13.80 2.70 3.96
C LEU A 38 15.05 2.28 3.18
N THR A 39 16.21 2.85 3.52
CA THR A 39 17.49 2.52 2.89
C THR A 39 17.83 1.04 3.07
N HIS A 40 17.65 0.54 4.29
CA HIS A 40 17.91 -0.85 4.63
C HIS A 40 17.07 -1.81 3.78
N ILE A 41 15.75 -1.64 3.77
CA ILE A 41 14.86 -2.58 3.08
C ILE A 41 15.04 -2.55 1.55
N VAL A 42 15.34 -1.39 0.98
CA VAL A 42 15.60 -1.25 -0.45
C VAL A 42 16.89 -1.97 -0.83
N ASN A 43 17.97 -1.75 -0.07
CA ASN A 43 19.24 -2.43 -0.32
C ASN A 43 19.11 -3.95 -0.22
N ARG A 44 18.53 -4.47 0.88
CA ARG A 44 18.30 -5.91 1.05
C ARG A 44 17.49 -6.53 -0.09
N LYS A 45 16.45 -5.83 -0.57
CA LYS A 45 15.65 -6.28 -1.72
C LYS A 45 16.47 -6.31 -3.02
N LEU A 46 17.30 -5.29 -3.27
CA LEU A 46 18.17 -5.24 -4.44
C LEU A 46 19.27 -6.30 -4.40
N ASP A 47 19.75 -6.64 -3.20
CA ASP A 47 20.78 -7.67 -2.98
C ASP A 47 20.18 -9.09 -3.02
N GLY A 48 18.85 -9.23 -3.11
CA GLY A 48 18.14 -10.51 -3.17
C GLY A 48 17.95 -11.19 -1.80
N ASP A 49 18.33 -10.53 -0.72
CA ASP A 49 18.27 -11.02 0.65
C ASP A 49 16.90 -10.71 1.28
N LEU A 50 15.91 -11.56 0.97
CA LEU A 50 14.55 -11.41 1.49
C LEU A 50 14.40 -11.90 2.94
N ASP A 51 15.34 -12.72 3.43
CA ASP A 51 15.26 -13.24 4.80
C ASP A 51 15.55 -12.14 5.82
N SER A 52 16.48 -11.22 5.53
CA SER A 52 16.69 -10.01 6.36
C SER A 52 15.52 -9.02 6.34
N LEU A 53 14.49 -9.25 5.52
CA LEU A 53 13.28 -8.42 5.50
C LEU A 53 12.14 -8.98 6.38
N LYS A 54 12.38 -10.05 7.14
CA LYS A 54 11.45 -10.52 8.18
C LYS A 54 11.46 -9.56 9.38
N GLU A 55 10.36 -9.54 10.13
CA GLU A 55 10.17 -8.59 11.24
C GLU A 55 11.32 -8.63 12.26
N PHE A 56 11.72 -9.83 12.67
CA PHE A 56 12.80 -10.05 13.63
C PHE A 56 14.14 -9.46 13.14
N SER A 57 14.53 -9.76 11.90
CA SER A 57 15.78 -9.25 11.32
C SER A 57 15.78 -7.73 11.19
N VAL A 58 14.66 -7.15 10.75
CA VAL A 58 14.50 -5.70 10.67
C VAL A 58 14.58 -5.06 12.07
N ALA A 59 14.00 -5.68 13.09
CA ALA A 59 14.07 -5.19 14.48
C ALA A 59 15.52 -5.06 14.96
N MET A 60 16.33 -6.10 14.73
CA MET A 60 17.72 -6.10 15.16
C MET A 60 18.59 -5.15 14.33
N GLU A 61 18.50 -5.23 13.01
CA GLU A 61 19.42 -4.54 12.10
C GLU A 61 19.11 -3.03 11.96
N VAL A 62 17.83 -2.64 12.08
CA VAL A 62 17.39 -1.25 11.87
C VAL A 62 17.07 -0.54 13.18
N PHE A 63 16.48 -1.25 14.15
CA PHE A 63 15.96 -0.66 15.38
C PHE A 63 16.79 -1.02 16.62
N ASP A 64 17.98 -1.58 16.42
CA ASP A 64 18.96 -1.90 17.46
C ASP A 64 18.34 -2.75 18.58
N ARG A 65 17.43 -3.68 18.21
CA ARG A 65 16.86 -4.66 19.14
C ARG A 65 17.79 -5.86 19.29
N ASP A 66 17.70 -6.52 20.45
CA ASP A 66 18.48 -7.73 20.75
C ASP A 66 17.72 -9.01 20.37
N SER A 67 18.35 -10.18 20.54
CA SER A 67 17.78 -11.49 20.24
C SER A 67 16.53 -11.84 21.06
N ASP A 68 16.32 -11.16 22.20
CA ASP A 68 15.14 -11.29 23.04
C ASP A 68 13.90 -10.56 22.49
N TYR A 69 14.01 -9.96 21.29
CA TYR A 69 12.90 -9.29 20.62
C TYR A 69 11.77 -10.27 20.27
N ASP A 70 10.58 -10.03 20.83
CA ASP A 70 9.35 -10.74 20.47
C ASP A 70 8.41 -9.83 19.66
N PRO A 71 8.17 -10.13 18.36
CA PRO A 71 7.21 -9.39 17.54
C PRO A 71 5.79 -9.35 18.10
N ASN A 72 5.37 -10.31 18.93
CA ASN A 72 4.02 -10.32 19.51
C ASN A 72 3.88 -9.30 20.65
N ILE A 73 4.99 -8.92 21.28
CA ILE A 73 5.03 -8.00 22.42
C ILE A 73 5.45 -6.60 21.97
N ASP A 74 6.51 -6.49 21.17
CA ASP A 74 7.06 -5.22 20.70
C ASP A 74 6.72 -4.96 19.23
N ALA A 75 5.75 -4.07 19.02
CA ALA A 75 5.27 -3.67 17.71
C ALA A 75 6.14 -2.61 17.01
N ILE A 76 7.36 -2.31 17.48
CA ILE A 76 8.21 -1.24 16.93
C ILE A 76 8.35 -1.30 15.41
N VAL A 77 8.60 -2.47 14.83
CA VAL A 77 8.79 -2.62 13.39
C VAL A 77 7.50 -2.30 12.64
N ARG A 78 6.36 -2.84 13.10
CA ARG A 78 5.04 -2.56 12.51
C ARG A 78 4.68 -1.08 12.57
N VAL A 79 4.90 -0.44 13.71
CA VAL A 79 4.63 0.99 13.92
C VAL A 79 5.50 1.84 12.99
N GLN A 80 6.80 1.56 12.91
CA GLN A 80 7.70 2.32 12.04
C GLN A 80 7.41 2.06 10.56
N ALA A 81 7.00 0.85 10.18
CA ALA A 81 6.58 0.55 8.82
C ALA A 81 5.29 1.28 8.45
N GLY A 82 4.34 1.40 9.38
CA GLY A 82 3.15 2.24 9.19
C GLY A 82 3.51 3.70 8.92
N ARG A 83 4.40 4.28 9.75
CA ARG A 83 4.90 5.65 9.55
C ARG A 83 5.65 5.81 8.23
N LEU A 84 6.48 4.83 7.85
CA LEU A 84 7.20 4.84 6.58
C LEU A 84 6.23 4.87 5.40
N ARG A 85 5.19 4.02 5.40
CA ARG A 85 4.16 3.99 4.35
C ARG A 85 3.42 5.32 4.23
N ALA A 86 2.97 5.88 5.36
CA ALA A 86 2.29 7.18 5.38
C ALA A 86 3.19 8.28 4.80
N LYS A 87 4.48 8.25 5.13
CA LYS A 87 5.44 9.25 4.67
C LYS A 87 5.82 9.12 3.20
N LEU A 88 5.95 7.88 2.70
CA LEU A 88 6.09 7.62 1.26
C LEU A 88 4.86 8.09 0.49
N LYS A 89 3.66 7.83 1.00
CA LYS A 89 2.41 8.32 0.41
C LYS A 89 2.41 9.84 0.31
N ALA A 90 2.72 10.55 1.40
CA ALA A 90 2.81 12.02 1.38
C ALA A 90 3.88 12.53 0.39
N TYR A 91 5.04 11.84 0.29
CA TYR A 91 6.10 12.19 -0.65
C TYR A 91 5.64 12.14 -2.12
N TYR A 92 4.89 11.10 -2.49
CA TYR A 92 4.43 10.88 -3.87
C TYR A 92 3.14 11.62 -4.22
N ASP A 93 2.20 11.78 -3.29
CA ASP A 93 0.90 12.42 -3.59
C ASP A 93 0.98 13.95 -3.57
N GLU A 94 1.71 14.50 -2.59
CA GLU A 94 1.69 15.93 -2.26
C GLU A 94 3.08 16.58 -2.28
N GLY A 95 4.13 15.75 -2.28
CA GLY A 95 5.52 16.19 -2.10
C GLY A 95 6.33 16.29 -3.39
N ALA A 96 7.65 16.34 -3.19
CA ALA A 96 8.64 16.45 -4.27
C ALA A 96 8.65 15.25 -5.23
N GLY A 97 8.04 14.12 -4.85
CA GLY A 97 8.02 12.88 -5.63
C GLY A 97 6.90 12.76 -6.65
N LYS A 98 6.03 13.76 -6.78
CA LYS A 98 4.83 13.67 -7.64
C LYS A 98 5.14 13.34 -9.10
N ASP A 99 6.26 13.86 -9.60
CA ASP A 99 6.71 13.67 -10.98
C ASP A 99 7.88 12.66 -11.08
N ASP A 100 8.25 12.02 -9.97
CA ASP A 100 9.33 11.04 -9.99
C ASP A 100 8.92 9.80 -10.82
N PRO A 101 9.83 9.28 -11.66
CA PRO A 101 9.50 8.23 -12.63
C PRO A 101 9.40 6.84 -11.98
N ILE A 102 9.76 6.68 -10.70
CA ILE A 102 9.82 5.40 -10.02
C ILE A 102 9.06 5.46 -8.69
N LEU A 103 8.13 4.53 -8.52
CA LEU A 103 7.45 4.27 -7.25
C LEU A 103 8.21 3.24 -6.43
N ILE A 104 8.58 3.62 -5.21
CA ILE A 104 9.01 2.70 -4.14
C ILE A 104 7.84 2.56 -3.15
N ALA A 105 7.21 1.39 -3.12
CA ALA A 105 6.03 1.13 -2.29
C ALA A 105 6.23 -0.05 -1.32
N LEU A 106 5.57 0.02 -0.16
CA LEU A 106 5.48 -1.10 0.79
C LEU A 106 4.03 -1.50 0.98
N ARG A 107 3.73 -2.80 0.83
CA ARG A 107 2.41 -3.35 1.18
C ARG A 107 2.23 -3.43 2.70
N PRO A 108 1.02 -3.24 3.25
CA PRO A 108 0.71 -3.63 4.63
C PRO A 108 1.12 -5.10 4.88
N GLY A 109 1.53 -5.43 6.11
CA GLY A 109 1.97 -6.78 6.50
C GLY A 109 3.29 -7.26 5.88
N SER A 110 3.88 -6.51 4.94
CA SER A 110 5.17 -6.84 4.31
C SER A 110 6.18 -5.71 4.50
N TYR A 111 7.43 -6.08 4.76
CA TYR A 111 8.57 -5.16 4.76
C TYR A 111 9.36 -5.21 3.45
N VAL A 112 8.93 -6.04 2.49
CA VAL A 112 9.56 -6.16 1.17
C VAL A 112 9.08 -5.02 0.27
N PRO A 113 9.96 -4.10 -0.16
CA PRO A 113 9.57 -3.02 -1.07
C PRO A 113 9.32 -3.54 -2.48
N MET A 114 8.44 -2.85 -3.19
CA MET A 114 8.14 -3.05 -4.61
C MET A 114 8.60 -1.83 -5.40
N PHE A 115 9.13 -2.08 -6.60
CA PHE A 115 9.61 -1.04 -7.51
C PHE A 115 8.78 -1.09 -8.79
N ARG A 116 8.34 0.07 -9.26
CA ARG A 116 7.60 0.19 -10.52
C ARG A 116 7.90 1.52 -11.19
N TRP A 117 7.92 1.53 -12.52
CA TRP A 117 7.84 2.76 -13.28
C TRP A 117 6.47 3.44 -13.08
N LEU A 118 6.50 4.73 -12.78
CA LEU A 118 5.35 5.62 -12.93
C LEU A 118 5.49 6.20 -14.34
N ASP A 119 4.56 5.89 -15.25
CA ASP A 119 4.63 6.29 -16.66
C ASP A 119 4.65 7.82 -16.81
N SER A 120 5.83 8.43 -16.72
CA SER A 120 6.03 9.86 -16.96
C SER A 120 6.25 10.09 -18.46
N GLN A 121 5.18 9.95 -19.26
CA GLN A 121 5.06 10.53 -20.60
C GLN A 121 3.69 11.20 -20.73
N PRO A 122 3.60 12.45 -21.25
CA PRO A 122 2.33 13.04 -21.64
C PRO A 122 1.77 12.21 -22.81
N ARG A 123 0.79 11.34 -22.54
CA ARG A 123 0.03 10.62 -23.57
C ARG A 123 -0.79 11.64 -24.37
N ASN A 124 -0.18 12.17 -25.42
CA ASN A 124 -0.92 12.77 -26.52
C ASN A 124 -0.43 12.19 -27.84
N GLN A 125 -1.11 11.14 -28.30
CA GLN A 125 -1.66 11.12 -29.65
C GLN A 125 -2.76 10.06 -29.75
N ARG A 126 -3.90 10.53 -30.27
CA ARG A 126 -5.08 9.77 -30.66
C ARG A 126 -4.70 8.60 -31.58
N GLN A 127 -5.33 7.45 -31.35
CA GLN A 127 -5.99 6.68 -32.39
C GLN A 127 -7.07 5.80 -31.76
N GLU A 128 -8.31 6.23 -31.94
CA GLU A 128 -9.52 5.40 -31.77
C GLU A 128 -9.67 4.52 -33.02
N THR A 129 -9.91 3.21 -32.85
CA THR A 129 -11.06 2.51 -33.47
C THR A 129 -11.19 1.07 -32.95
N GLY A 130 -12.40 0.71 -32.50
CA GLY A 130 -12.90 -0.69 -32.55
C GLY A 130 -13.19 -1.38 -31.21
N ALA A 131 -14.42 -1.23 -30.70
CA ALA A 131 -15.08 -2.19 -29.78
C ALA A 131 -15.17 -3.59 -30.43
N ALA A 132 -15.31 -4.75 -29.78
CA ALA A 132 -15.83 -5.21 -28.48
C ALA A 132 -15.13 -6.56 -28.14
N VAL A 133 -15.12 -7.13 -26.93
CA VAL A 133 -16.23 -7.62 -26.10
C VAL A 133 -15.81 -7.64 -24.63
N GLN A 134 -16.66 -7.09 -23.77
CA GLN A 134 -16.54 -7.09 -22.31
C GLN A 134 -16.71 -8.51 -21.76
N ALA A 135 -15.75 -8.99 -20.97
CA ALA A 135 -16.10 -9.84 -19.85
C ALA A 135 -16.51 -8.91 -18.69
N VAL A 136 -17.81 -8.78 -18.44
CA VAL A 136 -18.34 -8.08 -17.28
C VAL A 136 -17.99 -8.90 -16.04
N GLY A 137 -16.81 -8.64 -15.48
CA GLY A 137 -16.51 -9.08 -14.13
C GLY A 137 -17.40 -8.34 -13.15
N LYS A 138 -17.98 -9.04 -12.16
CA LYS A 138 -18.79 -8.42 -11.11
C LYS A 138 -17.95 -7.36 -10.39
N CYS A 139 -18.54 -6.21 -10.12
CA CYS A 139 -17.91 -5.09 -9.45
C CYS A 139 -18.24 -5.12 -7.95
N ILE A 140 -17.24 -5.12 -7.08
CA ILE A 140 -17.41 -5.16 -5.63
C ILE A 140 -16.81 -3.91 -4.98
N ALA A 141 -17.54 -3.34 -4.02
CA ALA A 141 -17.04 -2.34 -3.10
C ALA A 141 -16.91 -2.92 -1.70
N VAL A 142 -15.88 -2.51 -0.96
CA VAL A 142 -15.74 -2.82 0.45
C VAL A 142 -15.72 -1.50 1.19
N LEU A 143 -16.70 -1.27 2.06
CA LEU A 143 -16.73 -0.09 2.89
C LEU A 143 -15.82 -0.27 4.11
N PRO A 144 -15.34 0.83 4.71
CA PRO A 144 -14.60 0.77 5.97
C PRO A 144 -15.46 0.09 7.03
N PHE A 145 -14.88 -0.90 7.71
CA PHE A 145 -15.55 -1.58 8.79
C PHE A 145 -15.66 -0.67 10.00
N VAL A 146 -16.78 -0.81 10.70
CA VAL A 146 -17.09 0.01 11.87
C VAL A 146 -16.47 -0.62 13.10
N ASN A 147 -15.77 0.20 13.89
CA ASN A 147 -15.27 -0.20 15.19
C ASN A 147 -16.43 -0.36 16.18
N MET A 148 -16.59 -1.56 16.75
CA MET A 148 -17.54 -1.84 17.84
C MET A 148 -16.83 -2.12 19.18
N SER A 149 -15.53 -1.84 19.27
CA SER A 149 -14.79 -1.83 20.53
C SER A 149 -14.93 -0.47 21.24
N PRO A 150 -14.79 -0.42 22.58
CA PRO A 150 -14.90 0.83 23.34
C PRO A 150 -13.73 1.80 23.12
N GLU A 151 -12.59 1.33 22.60
CA GLU A 151 -11.42 2.17 22.34
C GLU A 151 -11.46 2.81 20.93
N PRO A 152 -11.58 4.16 20.82
CA PRO A 152 -11.62 4.86 19.52
C PRO A 152 -10.31 4.73 18.73
N GLU A 153 -9.19 4.47 19.43
CA GLU A 153 -7.91 4.23 18.78
C GLU A 153 -7.96 3.02 17.84
N GLN A 154 -8.93 2.10 17.94
CA GLN A 154 -9.01 0.92 17.07
C GLN A 154 -9.62 1.18 15.69
N ASP A 155 -9.99 2.42 15.36
CA ASP A 155 -10.50 2.75 14.02
C ASP A 155 -9.47 2.48 12.92
N TYR A 156 -8.18 2.70 13.19
CA TYR A 156 -7.12 2.36 12.23
C TYR A 156 -7.03 0.85 11.97
N PHE A 157 -7.38 0.03 12.97
CA PHE A 157 -7.38 -1.42 12.84
C PHE A 157 -8.52 -1.88 11.94
N CYS A 158 -9.71 -1.30 12.12
CA CYS A 158 -10.87 -1.57 11.26
C CYS A 158 -10.62 -1.15 9.81
N ASP A 159 -10.03 0.03 9.60
CA ASP A 159 -9.60 0.47 8.26
C ASP A 159 -8.58 -0.49 7.64
N GLY A 160 -7.65 -1.02 8.45
CA GLY A 160 -6.66 -2.01 8.03
C GLY A 160 -7.28 -3.33 7.57
N ILE A 161 -8.32 -3.81 8.27
CA ILE A 161 -9.06 -5.03 7.86
C ILE A 161 -9.81 -4.80 6.54
N SER A 162 -10.49 -3.66 6.38
CA SER A 162 -11.15 -3.32 5.11
C SER A 162 -10.16 -3.25 3.96
N GLU A 163 -8.98 -2.68 4.20
CA GLU A 163 -7.92 -2.60 3.19
C GLU A 163 -7.37 -3.98 2.81
N GLU A 164 -7.23 -4.89 3.77
CA GLU A 164 -6.82 -6.27 3.50
C GLU A 164 -7.85 -7.00 2.66
N ILE A 165 -9.16 -6.84 2.96
CA ILE A 165 -10.23 -7.45 2.17
C ILE A 165 -10.25 -6.89 0.74
N ILE A 166 -10.13 -5.57 0.58
CA ILE A 166 -10.01 -4.93 -0.75
C ILE A 166 -8.84 -5.57 -1.52
N ASN A 167 -7.68 -5.71 -0.87
CA ASN A 167 -6.50 -6.28 -1.49
C ASN A 167 -6.69 -7.77 -1.85
N CYS A 168 -7.25 -8.60 -0.97
CA CYS A 168 -7.56 -10.01 -1.29
C CYS A 168 -8.49 -10.11 -2.51
N LEU A 169 -9.52 -9.27 -2.58
CA LEU A 169 -10.50 -9.28 -3.67
C LEU A 169 -9.89 -8.87 -5.02
N THR A 170 -8.85 -8.03 -5.04
CA THR A 170 -8.20 -7.62 -6.30
C THR A 170 -7.50 -8.78 -7.02
N HIS A 171 -7.19 -9.86 -6.31
CA HIS A 171 -6.56 -11.06 -6.87
C HIS A 171 -7.59 -12.08 -7.41
N VAL A 172 -8.89 -11.84 -7.22
CA VAL A 172 -9.95 -12.73 -7.71
C VAL A 172 -10.18 -12.45 -9.19
N GLN A 173 -9.88 -13.44 -10.03
CA GLN A 173 -10.09 -13.34 -11.48
C GLN A 173 -11.58 -13.09 -11.79
N GLY A 174 -11.85 -12.13 -12.65
CA GLY A 174 -13.22 -11.76 -13.04
C GLY A 174 -13.96 -10.92 -12.00
N LEU A 175 -13.28 -10.40 -10.97
CA LEU A 175 -13.84 -9.45 -10.02
C LEU A 175 -13.18 -8.08 -10.21
N LYS A 176 -13.99 -7.03 -10.39
CA LYS A 176 -13.52 -5.64 -10.37
C LYS A 176 -13.72 -5.11 -8.96
N VAL A 177 -12.70 -4.47 -8.40
CA VAL A 177 -12.77 -3.91 -7.04
C VAL A 177 -12.77 -2.39 -7.12
N ILE A 178 -13.72 -1.75 -6.47
CA ILE A 178 -13.78 -0.30 -6.35
C ILE A 178 -12.59 0.20 -5.53
N ALA A 179 -11.98 1.29 -6.01
CA ALA A 179 -10.83 1.89 -5.36
C ALA A 179 -11.15 2.32 -3.91
N ARG A 180 -10.16 2.10 -3.02
CA ARG A 180 -10.23 2.47 -1.59
C ARG A 180 -10.73 3.89 -1.37
N THR A 181 -10.15 4.88 -2.06
CA THR A 181 -10.51 6.30 -1.90
C THR A 181 -11.98 6.56 -2.18
N SER A 182 -12.55 5.90 -3.20
CA SER A 182 -13.96 6.03 -3.57
C SER A 182 -14.87 5.37 -2.55
N ALA A 183 -14.52 4.19 -2.03
CA ALA A 183 -15.34 3.51 -1.02
C ALA A 183 -15.25 4.20 0.36
N PHE A 184 -14.06 4.69 0.74
CA PHE A 184 -13.80 5.29 2.05
C PHE A 184 -14.43 6.67 2.22
N GLN A 185 -14.86 7.35 1.14
CA GLN A 185 -15.63 8.59 1.26
C GLN A 185 -16.99 8.39 1.94
N PHE A 186 -17.49 7.14 2.01
CA PHE A 186 -18.73 6.78 2.68
C PHE A 186 -18.52 6.31 4.13
N LYS A 187 -17.30 6.47 4.68
CA LYS A 187 -17.02 6.18 6.08
C LYS A 187 -17.92 7.06 6.98
N HIS A 188 -18.69 6.43 7.87
CA HIS A 188 -19.69 7.08 8.73
C HIS A 188 -20.84 7.80 8.00
N ALA A 189 -21.04 7.54 6.70
CA ALA A 189 -22.18 8.07 5.98
C ALA A 189 -23.47 7.39 6.49
N SER A 190 -24.44 8.18 6.93
CA SER A 190 -25.80 7.73 7.25
C SER A 190 -26.63 7.60 5.96
N VAL A 191 -26.08 6.91 4.95
CA VAL A 191 -26.66 6.73 3.61
C VAL A 191 -26.99 5.25 3.45
N ASP A 192 -28.12 4.93 2.81
CA ASP A 192 -28.53 3.54 2.56
C ASP A 192 -27.49 2.81 1.70
N ILE A 193 -27.14 1.58 2.10
CA ILE A 193 -26.10 0.78 1.43
C ILE A 193 -26.38 0.54 -0.06
N ARG A 194 -27.65 0.49 -0.47
CA ARG A 194 -28.05 0.34 -1.88
C ARG A 194 -27.72 1.60 -2.67
N GLU A 195 -27.92 2.77 -2.07
CA GLU A 195 -27.55 4.05 -2.67
C GLU A 195 -26.03 4.19 -2.77
N VAL A 196 -25.30 3.74 -1.75
CA VAL A 196 -23.82 3.69 -1.80
C VAL A 196 -23.34 2.80 -2.95
N GLY A 197 -23.91 1.60 -3.11
CA GLY A 197 -23.62 0.70 -4.23
C GLY A 197 -23.87 1.34 -5.59
N GLN A 198 -25.00 2.03 -5.76
CA GLN A 198 -25.32 2.76 -6.98
C GLN A 198 -24.32 3.89 -7.27
N ARG A 199 -24.00 4.71 -6.26
CA ARG A 199 -23.03 5.82 -6.41
C ARG A 199 -21.62 5.33 -6.72
N LEU A 200 -21.25 4.15 -6.23
CA LEU A 200 -19.96 3.51 -6.51
C LEU A 200 -19.94 2.73 -7.83
N GLY A 201 -21.10 2.45 -8.43
CA GLY A 201 -21.19 1.55 -9.58
C GLY A 201 -20.78 0.12 -9.23
N ALA A 202 -21.07 -0.33 -8.01
CA ALA A 202 -20.77 -1.68 -7.52
C ALA A 202 -22.00 -2.58 -7.63
N ASP A 203 -21.80 -3.81 -8.11
CA ASP A 203 -22.82 -4.86 -8.16
C ASP A 203 -23.03 -5.50 -6.77
N LEU A 204 -21.99 -5.48 -5.93
CA LEU A 204 -22.00 -5.98 -4.57
C LEU A 204 -21.26 -5.01 -3.64
N VAL A 205 -21.78 -4.81 -2.42
CA VAL A 205 -21.11 -4.03 -1.38
C VAL A 205 -20.91 -4.90 -0.15
N ILE A 206 -19.69 -4.90 0.40
CA ILE A 206 -19.35 -5.51 1.68
C ILE A 206 -19.28 -4.41 2.73
N GLU A 207 -20.06 -4.56 3.79
CA GLU A 207 -19.99 -3.75 5.01
C GLU A 207 -19.97 -4.67 6.24
N GLY A 208 -19.50 -4.15 7.37
CA GLY A 208 -19.34 -4.94 8.58
C GLY A 208 -18.74 -4.15 9.73
N SER A 209 -18.61 -4.81 10.86
CA SER A 209 -17.97 -4.26 12.05
C SER A 209 -16.89 -5.20 12.57
N VAL A 210 -15.92 -4.63 13.26
CA VAL A 210 -14.84 -5.36 13.91
C VAL A 210 -14.96 -5.12 15.41
N ARG A 211 -14.85 -6.20 16.20
CA ARG A 211 -14.81 -6.16 17.66
C ARG A 211 -13.61 -6.97 18.12
N LYS A 212 -12.79 -6.39 18.99
CA LYS A 212 -11.71 -7.13 19.64
C LYS A 212 -12.31 -8.02 20.73
N ALA A 213 -12.03 -9.33 20.68
CA ALA A 213 -12.24 -10.21 21.82
C ALA A 213 -11.12 -9.93 22.83
N GLY A 214 -11.51 -9.61 24.07
CA GLY A 214 -10.59 -9.32 25.17
C GLY A 214 -9.68 -10.49 25.51
#